data_AF-A0A0S4LNL4-F1
#
_entry.id   AF-A0A0S4LNL4-F1
#
_cell.length_a   1.000
_cell.length_b   1.000
_cell.length_c   1.000
_cell.angle_alpha   90.00
_cell.angle_beta   90.00
_cell.angle_gamma   90.00
#
_symmetry.space_group_name_H-M   'P 1'
#
loop_
_entity.id
_entity.type
_entity.pdbx_description
1 polymer ?
#
loop_
_entity_poly.entity_id
_entity_poly.type
_entity_poly.pdbx_seq_one_letter_code
_entity_poly.pdbx_strand_id
1 'polypeptide(L)'
;MAEERDSMSPTKIGFSILWSACWTGMVVKSVFAVLLLTMGLVHFEGRFGLAVVMLLISPVTVFAIPIIMAVFGTHFGEGIGLEILFWLSIPVDIWALGLVGRTFFLERLRKEPPEGLGLAIWWRAALVGAFFLPALWGAVSFVTDNAITASHSMAEIESLRHLFDNGLPIAERIGLELTIWGTISSALLTVLSLIGVSIFGQIIRRISEDCKPTSESYQGLITRWDLMRVPTDQGLLLTTLAGVGIVFSVMFWSILPVTTPHPHDCCKKPDARVEPAFKPVESLNSSAQRVATLAAQIETMEQQKVAAKDQKTKGKGKTEGGTIVDSTAKAKP
;
A
#
# COMPACT_ATOMS: atom_id res chain seq x y z
N MET A 1 34.95 33.96 -5.41
CA MET A 1 33.58 33.95 -6.00
C MET A 1 33.43 33.19 -7.32
N ALA A 2 34.29 33.38 -8.33
CA ALA A 2 34.32 32.46 -9.49
C ALA A 2 35.11 31.18 -9.15
N GLU A 3 36.40 31.33 -8.84
CA GLU A 3 37.37 30.23 -8.62
C GLU A 3 36.96 29.22 -7.52
N GLU A 4 36.19 29.63 -6.50
CA GLU A 4 35.64 28.72 -5.49
C GLU A 4 34.68 27.67 -6.04
N ARG A 5 34.07 27.92 -7.21
CA ARG A 5 33.02 27.06 -7.79
C ARG A 5 33.61 25.90 -8.58
N ASP A 6 34.75 26.11 -9.25
CA ASP A 6 35.49 25.06 -9.97
C ASP A 6 36.10 24.02 -9.01
N SER A 7 36.19 24.34 -7.71
CA SER A 7 36.70 23.46 -6.64
C SER A 7 35.59 22.78 -5.81
N MET A 8 34.38 22.57 -6.37
CA MET A 8 33.40 21.71 -5.70
C MET A 8 33.88 20.25 -5.65
N SER A 9 34.03 19.72 -4.42
CA SER A 9 34.47 18.33 -4.21
C SER A 9 33.44 17.32 -4.75
N PRO A 10 33.87 16.15 -5.26
CA PRO A 10 32.97 15.12 -5.77
C PRO A 10 31.87 14.75 -4.78
N THR A 11 32.21 14.50 -3.52
CA THR A 11 31.23 14.19 -2.46
C THR A 11 30.15 15.26 -2.30
N LYS A 12 30.49 16.55 -2.45
CA LYS A 12 29.51 17.65 -2.36
C LYS A 12 28.59 17.72 -3.58
N ILE A 13 29.11 17.44 -4.78
CA ILE A 13 28.31 17.32 -6.01
C ILE A 13 27.35 16.12 -5.90
N GLY A 14 27.90 14.95 -5.58
CA GLY A 14 27.14 13.70 -5.46
C GLY A 14 26.06 13.78 -4.40
N PHE A 15 26.38 14.31 -3.21
CA PHE A 15 25.40 14.47 -2.13
C PHE A 15 24.27 15.42 -2.52
N SER A 16 24.59 16.60 -3.07
CA SER A 16 23.60 17.62 -3.42
C SER A 16 22.54 17.09 -4.40
N ILE A 17 22.97 16.31 -5.40
CA ILE A 17 22.08 15.74 -6.41
C ILE A 17 21.37 14.49 -5.88
N LEU A 18 22.09 13.54 -5.27
CA LEU A 18 21.49 12.28 -4.80
C LEU A 18 20.44 12.51 -3.70
N TRP A 19 20.75 13.39 -2.74
CA TRP A 19 19.84 13.75 -1.65
C TRP A 19 18.57 14.43 -2.19
N SER A 20 18.72 15.46 -3.02
CA SER A 20 17.57 16.20 -3.54
C SER A 20 16.72 15.35 -4.50
N ALA A 21 17.35 14.46 -5.30
CA ALA A 21 16.63 13.53 -6.17
C ALA A 21 15.90 12.45 -5.37
N CYS A 22 16.50 11.92 -4.30
CA CYS A 22 15.84 11.04 -3.31
C CYS A 22 14.52 11.67 -2.85
N TRP A 23 14.55 12.86 -2.22
CA TRP A 23 13.34 13.47 -1.67
C TRP A 23 12.30 13.82 -2.74
N THR A 24 12.74 14.15 -3.95
CA THR A 24 11.87 14.40 -5.11
C THR A 24 11.15 13.13 -5.59
N GLY A 25 11.86 12.00 -5.69
CA GLY A 25 11.29 10.72 -6.11
C GLY A 25 10.48 10.01 -5.01
N MET A 26 10.92 10.10 -3.76
CA MET A 26 10.36 9.36 -2.61
C MET A 26 8.87 9.66 -2.41
N VAL A 27 8.41 10.91 -2.58
CA VAL A 27 6.99 11.27 -2.46
C VAL A 27 6.14 10.48 -3.46
N VAL A 28 6.57 10.41 -4.72
CA VAL A 28 5.85 9.71 -5.80
C VAL A 28 5.92 8.19 -5.60
N LYS A 29 7.11 7.66 -5.29
CA LYS A 29 7.29 6.21 -4.99
C LYS A 29 6.46 5.76 -3.79
N SER A 30 6.31 6.59 -2.76
CA SER A 30 5.53 6.26 -1.56
C SER A 30 4.04 6.05 -1.89
N VAL A 31 3.48 6.82 -2.82
CA VAL A 31 2.09 6.62 -3.27
C VAL A 31 1.93 5.25 -3.92
N PHE A 32 2.85 4.86 -4.82
CA PHE A 32 2.81 3.53 -5.44
C PHE A 32 3.03 2.39 -4.44
N ALA A 33 3.95 2.55 -3.48
CA ALA A 33 4.18 1.56 -2.43
C ALA A 33 2.96 1.37 -1.52
N VAL A 34 2.29 2.45 -1.11
CA VAL A 34 1.04 2.37 -0.33
C VAL A 34 -0.07 1.72 -1.14
N LEU A 35 -0.23 2.06 -2.43
CA LEU A 35 -1.24 1.42 -3.30
C LEU A 35 -1.01 -0.10 -3.40
N LEU A 36 0.21 -0.53 -3.70
CA LEU A 36 0.54 -1.95 -3.85
C LEU A 36 0.42 -2.74 -2.52
N LEU A 37 0.69 -2.09 -1.39
CA LEU A 37 0.38 -2.63 -0.05
C LEU A 37 -1.14 -2.77 0.17
N THR A 38 -1.94 -1.74 -0.12
CA THR A 38 -3.41 -1.82 0.05
C THR A 38 -4.09 -2.82 -0.87
N MET A 39 -3.46 -3.16 -2.01
CA MET A 39 -3.91 -4.22 -2.91
C MET A 39 -3.46 -5.63 -2.47
N GLY A 40 -2.67 -5.77 -1.40
CA GLY A 40 -2.09 -7.06 -0.98
C GLY A 40 -1.07 -7.66 -1.96
N LEU A 41 -0.51 -6.84 -2.88
CA LEU A 41 0.44 -7.30 -3.90
C LEU A 41 1.88 -7.37 -3.39
N VAL A 42 2.17 -6.79 -2.21
CA VAL A 42 3.47 -6.82 -1.54
C VAL A 42 3.29 -7.25 -0.09
N HIS A 43 4.04 -8.26 0.32
CA HIS A 43 4.21 -8.65 1.71
C HIS A 43 5.67 -8.44 2.10
N PHE A 44 5.99 -7.35 2.81
CA PHE A 44 7.36 -7.12 3.30
C PHE A 44 7.64 -7.97 4.53
N GLU A 45 8.65 -8.82 4.47
CA GLU A 45 9.10 -9.66 5.58
C GLU A 45 10.31 -9.06 6.32
N GLY A 46 10.51 -9.48 7.58
CA GLY A 46 11.74 -9.22 8.32
C GLY A 46 12.01 -7.74 8.63
N ARG A 47 13.12 -7.20 8.10
CA ARG A 47 13.65 -5.84 8.43
C ARG A 47 12.90 -4.72 7.67
N PHE A 48 11.58 -4.72 7.84
CA PHE A 48 10.55 -3.90 7.18
C PHE A 48 11.00 -2.46 6.84
N GLY A 49 11.48 -1.72 7.83
CA GLY A 49 11.88 -0.31 7.65
C GLY A 49 13.05 -0.12 6.68
N LEU A 50 14.09 -0.95 6.75
CA LEU A 50 15.34 -0.70 6.01
C LEU A 50 15.22 -1.09 4.53
N ALA A 51 14.46 -2.14 4.21
CA ALA A 51 14.16 -2.53 2.84
C ALA A 51 13.34 -1.45 2.10
N VAL A 52 12.24 -1.02 2.73
CA VAL A 52 11.36 0.05 2.21
C VAL A 52 12.12 1.37 2.08
N VAL A 53 12.93 1.74 3.08
CA VAL A 53 13.81 2.91 3.00
C VAL A 53 14.77 2.79 1.82
N MET A 54 15.51 1.70 1.67
CA MET A 54 16.45 1.54 0.55
C MET A 54 15.77 1.60 -0.83
N LEU A 55 14.60 1.00 -0.99
CA LEU A 55 13.86 0.95 -2.26
C LEU A 55 13.27 2.33 -2.64
N LEU A 56 12.72 3.06 -1.66
CA LEU A 56 12.09 4.37 -1.89
C LEU A 56 13.07 5.55 -1.95
N ILE A 57 14.16 5.54 -1.16
CA ILE A 57 15.16 6.62 -1.10
C ILE A 57 16.13 6.58 -2.29
N SER A 58 16.58 5.39 -2.67
CA SER A 58 17.69 5.28 -3.63
C SER A 58 17.18 5.17 -5.07
N PRO A 59 17.70 5.98 -6.02
CA PRO A 59 17.40 5.83 -7.44
C PRO A 59 18.15 4.68 -8.13
N VAL A 60 18.76 3.79 -7.33
CA VAL A 60 19.79 2.83 -7.75
C VAL A 60 19.50 1.41 -7.25
N THR A 61 18.58 1.24 -6.29
CA THR A 61 18.31 -0.04 -5.63
C THR A 61 17.53 -1.04 -6.47
N VAL A 62 16.97 -0.62 -7.60
CA VAL A 62 16.30 -1.48 -8.61
C VAL A 62 17.18 -2.66 -9.05
N PHE A 63 18.49 -2.46 -9.22
CA PHE A 63 19.42 -3.56 -9.54
C PHE A 63 20.15 -4.10 -8.31
N ALA A 64 20.45 -3.24 -7.33
CA ALA A 64 21.20 -3.66 -6.15
C ALA A 64 20.42 -4.64 -5.25
N ILE A 65 19.11 -4.44 -5.06
CA ILE A 65 18.31 -5.31 -4.18
C ILE A 65 18.25 -6.74 -4.74
N PRO A 66 17.88 -7.00 -6.02
CA PRO A 66 17.95 -8.35 -6.60
C PRO A 66 19.32 -9.02 -6.45
N ILE A 67 20.43 -8.26 -6.59
CA ILE A 67 21.78 -8.80 -6.40
C ILE A 67 22.04 -9.15 -4.92
N ILE A 68 21.60 -8.32 -3.97
CA ILE A 68 21.72 -8.60 -2.53
C ILE A 68 20.89 -9.83 -2.14
N MET A 69 19.68 -9.97 -2.69
CA MET A 69 18.82 -11.15 -2.48
C MET A 69 19.50 -12.42 -3.01
N ALA A 70 20.01 -12.38 -4.25
CA ALA A 70 20.65 -13.54 -4.90
C ALA A 70 22.01 -13.94 -4.30
N VAL A 71 22.82 -12.98 -3.82
CA VAL A 71 24.16 -13.24 -3.28
C VAL A 71 24.14 -13.59 -1.80
N PHE A 72 23.26 -12.98 -1.00
CA PHE A 72 23.23 -13.14 0.46
C PHE A 72 22.00 -13.92 0.98
N GLY A 73 21.12 -14.40 0.11
CA GLY A 73 19.91 -15.15 0.50
C GLY A 73 18.91 -14.32 1.32
N THR A 74 18.97 -13.00 1.21
CA THR A 74 18.15 -12.08 2.01
C THR A 74 16.75 -11.94 1.41
N HIS A 75 15.72 -12.29 2.16
CA HIS A 75 14.34 -12.03 1.77
C HIS A 75 13.91 -10.66 2.30
N PHE A 76 13.59 -9.73 1.39
CA PHE A 76 13.08 -8.39 1.72
C PHE A 76 11.55 -8.28 1.61
N GLY A 77 10.91 -9.28 1.01
CA GLY A 77 9.46 -9.37 0.82
C GLY A 77 9.09 -10.37 -0.28
N GLU A 78 7.82 -10.75 -0.29
CA GLU A 78 7.19 -11.66 -1.24
C GLU A 78 6.05 -10.95 -2.00
N GLY A 79 5.78 -11.43 -3.23
CA GLY A 79 4.68 -10.94 -4.07
C GLY A 79 5.14 -10.08 -5.25
N ILE A 80 4.40 -10.20 -6.36
CA ILE A 80 4.67 -9.53 -7.65
C ILE A 80 4.73 -8.00 -7.55
N GLY A 81 4.11 -7.40 -6.52
CA GLY A 81 4.14 -5.97 -6.30
C GLY A 81 5.55 -5.41 -6.06
N LEU A 82 6.51 -6.21 -5.60
CA LEU A 82 7.90 -5.75 -5.44
C LEU A 82 8.53 -5.44 -6.82
N GLU A 83 8.31 -6.32 -7.79
CA GLU A 83 8.73 -6.13 -9.18
C GLU A 83 8.02 -4.93 -9.82
N ILE A 84 6.71 -4.81 -9.61
CA ILE A 84 5.92 -3.67 -10.11
C ILE A 84 6.45 -2.35 -9.51
N LEU A 85 6.80 -2.32 -8.22
CA LEU A 85 7.36 -1.14 -7.55
C LEU A 85 8.77 -0.79 -8.07
N PHE A 86 9.59 -1.79 -8.42
CA PHE A 86 10.86 -1.56 -9.12
C PHE A 86 10.65 -0.95 -10.50
N TRP A 87 9.76 -1.52 -11.33
CA TRP A 87 9.47 -1.00 -12.67
C TRP A 87 8.88 0.42 -12.64
N LEU A 88 8.01 0.73 -11.68
CA LEU A 88 7.47 2.08 -11.45
C LEU A 88 8.51 3.06 -10.89
N SER A 89 9.54 2.58 -10.17
CA SER A 89 10.61 3.42 -9.64
C SER A 89 11.52 3.99 -10.73
N ILE A 90 11.88 3.18 -11.75
CA ILE A 90 12.77 3.58 -12.85
C ILE A 90 12.40 4.94 -13.49
N PRO A 91 11.18 5.17 -14.01
CA PRO A 91 10.82 6.44 -14.64
C PRO A 91 10.78 7.60 -13.64
N VAL A 92 10.38 7.36 -12.39
CA VAL A 92 10.37 8.37 -11.31
C VAL A 92 11.80 8.81 -10.97
N ASP A 93 12.75 7.86 -10.93
CA ASP A 93 14.16 8.12 -10.65
C ASP A 93 14.86 8.87 -11.79
N ILE A 94 14.60 8.48 -13.05
CA ILE A 94 15.07 9.20 -14.25
C ILE A 94 14.54 10.63 -14.27
N TRP A 95 13.27 10.84 -13.92
CA TRP A 95 12.65 12.17 -13.81
C TRP A 95 13.26 13.00 -12.68
N ALA A 96 13.37 12.44 -11.47
CA ALA A 96 13.91 13.14 -10.30
C ALA A 96 15.37 13.54 -10.50
N LEU A 97 16.22 12.63 -10.99
CA LEU A 97 17.61 12.92 -11.35
C LEU A 97 17.72 13.89 -12.53
N GLY A 98 16.77 13.87 -13.47
CA GLY A 98 16.70 14.83 -14.56
C GLY A 98 16.37 16.25 -14.10
N LEU A 99 15.36 16.40 -13.23
CA LEU A 99 14.94 17.68 -12.67
C LEU A 99 16.04 18.30 -11.80
N VAL A 100 16.59 17.52 -10.86
CA VAL A 100 17.64 17.94 -9.93
C VAL A 100 19.01 18.09 -10.61
N GLY A 101 19.30 17.26 -11.61
CA GLY A 101 20.50 17.42 -12.43
C GLY A 101 20.48 18.76 -13.19
N ARG A 102 19.34 19.11 -13.80
CA ARG A 102 19.21 20.38 -14.55
C ARG A 102 19.28 21.62 -13.65
N THR A 103 18.63 21.64 -12.47
CA THR A 103 18.80 22.76 -11.52
C THR A 103 20.27 22.94 -11.14
N PHE A 104 20.95 21.85 -10.78
CA PHE A 104 22.33 21.90 -10.31
C PHE A 104 23.32 22.34 -11.41
N PHE A 105 23.16 21.84 -12.64
CA PHE A 105 24.01 22.23 -13.77
C PHE A 105 23.89 23.72 -14.09
N LEU A 106 22.67 24.27 -14.06
CA LEU A 106 22.42 25.69 -14.36
C LEU A 106 22.80 26.60 -13.17
N GLU A 107 22.26 26.36 -11.97
CA GLU A 107 22.45 27.25 -10.81
C GLU A 107 23.86 27.17 -10.20
N ARG A 108 24.42 25.96 -10.08
CA ARG A 108 25.66 25.70 -9.34
C ARG A 108 26.87 25.62 -10.25
N LEU A 109 26.79 24.84 -11.33
CA LEU A 109 27.90 24.66 -12.28
C LEU A 109 27.95 25.72 -13.39
N ARG A 110 26.84 26.43 -13.65
CA ARG A 110 26.70 27.36 -14.80
C ARG A 110 27.08 26.74 -16.14
N LYS A 111 26.57 25.53 -16.38
CA LYS A 111 26.79 24.77 -17.62
C LYS A 111 25.47 24.32 -18.22
N GLU A 112 25.43 24.27 -19.54
CA GLU A 112 24.31 23.76 -20.30
C GLU A 112 24.09 22.27 -19.96
N PRO A 113 22.92 21.86 -19.43
CA PRO A 113 22.65 20.46 -19.15
C PRO A 113 22.44 19.70 -20.45
N PRO A 114 23.10 18.53 -20.64
CA PRO A 114 22.99 17.77 -21.88
C PRO A 114 21.59 17.16 -22.03
N GLU A 115 21.22 16.89 -23.28
CA GLU A 115 20.00 16.14 -23.58
C GLU A 115 20.03 14.75 -22.90
N GLY A 116 18.88 14.30 -22.41
CA GLY A 116 18.80 13.04 -21.67
C GLY A 116 19.51 12.99 -20.31
N LEU A 117 19.97 14.12 -19.73
CA LEU A 117 20.74 14.16 -18.47
C LEU A 117 20.20 13.26 -17.35
N GLY A 118 18.88 13.19 -17.15
CA GLY A 118 18.26 12.32 -16.15
C GLY A 118 18.56 10.83 -16.37
N LEU A 119 18.43 10.35 -17.60
CA LEU A 119 18.77 8.97 -17.99
C LEU A 119 20.29 8.73 -17.92
N ALA A 120 21.09 9.71 -18.33
CA ALA A 120 22.56 9.63 -18.33
C ALA A 120 23.14 9.59 -16.90
N ILE A 121 22.56 10.32 -15.95
CA ILE A 121 22.88 10.19 -14.52
C ILE A 121 22.34 8.87 -13.99
N TRP A 122 21.05 8.56 -14.25
CA TRP A 122 20.39 7.36 -13.71
C TRP A 122 21.11 6.07 -14.07
N TRP A 123 21.36 5.78 -15.36
CA TRP A 123 22.00 4.53 -15.77
C TRP A 123 23.41 4.37 -15.19
N ARG A 124 24.18 5.46 -15.12
CA ARG A 124 25.52 5.44 -14.51
C ARG A 124 25.45 5.24 -12.98
N ALA A 125 24.45 5.82 -12.31
CA ALA A 125 24.20 5.59 -10.88
C ALA A 125 23.77 4.14 -10.62
N ALA A 126 22.83 3.65 -11.42
CA ALA A 126 22.26 2.30 -11.38
C ALA A 126 23.36 1.24 -11.52
N LEU A 127 24.26 1.39 -12.50
CA LEU A 127 25.43 0.53 -12.64
C LEU A 127 26.38 0.61 -11.43
N VAL A 128 26.69 1.82 -10.92
CA VAL A 128 27.60 1.95 -9.77
C VAL A 128 27.05 1.24 -8.54
N GLY A 129 25.81 1.48 -8.15
CA GLY A 129 25.25 0.84 -6.96
C GLY A 129 24.85 -0.62 -7.15
N ALA A 130 24.63 -1.09 -8.39
CA ALA A 130 24.49 -2.53 -8.66
C ALA A 130 25.73 -3.34 -8.20
N PHE A 131 26.92 -2.73 -8.19
CA PHE A 131 28.12 -3.33 -7.58
C PHE A 131 28.41 -2.79 -6.17
N PHE A 132 28.26 -1.48 -5.95
CA PHE A 132 28.68 -0.83 -4.71
C PHE A 132 27.75 -1.11 -3.53
N LEU A 133 26.42 -1.20 -3.72
CA LEU A 133 25.50 -1.46 -2.62
C LEU A 133 25.56 -2.92 -2.12
N PRO A 134 25.68 -3.97 -2.98
CA PRO A 134 25.97 -5.32 -2.50
C PRO A 134 27.34 -5.44 -1.80
N ALA A 135 28.37 -4.75 -2.31
CA ALA A 135 29.68 -4.73 -1.66
C ALA A 135 29.63 -4.05 -0.28
N LEU A 136 28.93 -2.91 -0.17
CA LEU A 136 28.68 -2.21 1.09
C LEU A 136 27.83 -3.07 2.05
N TRP A 137 26.79 -3.75 1.56
CA TRP A 137 25.97 -4.65 2.36
C TRP A 137 26.80 -5.79 2.95
N GLY A 138 27.60 -6.47 2.12
CA GLY A 138 28.48 -7.55 2.57
C GLY A 138 29.55 -7.08 3.56
N ALA A 139 30.23 -5.96 3.26
CA ALA A 139 31.28 -5.42 4.12
C ALA A 139 30.75 -4.94 5.48
N VAL A 140 29.60 -4.24 5.51
CA VAL A 140 28.98 -3.78 6.75
C VAL A 140 28.42 -4.97 7.55
N SER A 141 27.78 -5.96 6.90
CA SER A 141 27.29 -7.16 7.59
C SER A 141 28.45 -7.93 8.23
N PHE A 142 29.48 -8.26 7.46
CA PHE A 142 30.68 -8.97 7.95
C PHE A 142 31.34 -8.25 9.14
N VAL A 143 31.51 -6.93 9.07
CA VAL A 143 32.09 -6.17 10.20
C VAL A 143 31.12 -6.07 11.38
N THR A 144 29.80 -6.07 11.15
CA THR A 144 28.81 -6.14 12.23
C THR A 144 28.90 -7.48 12.97
N ASP A 145 28.96 -8.61 12.25
CA ASP A 145 29.02 -9.95 12.84
C ASP A 145 30.34 -10.17 13.63
N ASN A 146 31.46 -9.68 13.09
CA ASN A 146 32.74 -9.66 13.81
C ASN A 146 32.72 -8.74 15.03
N ALA A 147 32.10 -7.56 14.94
CA ALA A 147 31.99 -6.63 16.06
C ALA A 147 31.06 -7.12 17.17
N ILE A 148 29.97 -7.83 16.83
CA ILE A 148 29.10 -8.54 17.79
C ILE A 148 29.93 -9.60 18.52
N THR A 149 30.62 -10.47 17.76
CA THR A 149 31.47 -11.54 18.32
C THR A 149 32.55 -10.97 19.24
N ALA A 150 33.22 -9.89 18.83
CA ALA A 150 34.20 -9.19 19.64
C ALA A 150 33.57 -8.58 20.92
N SER A 151 32.39 -7.95 20.82
CA SER A 151 31.71 -7.34 21.97
C SER A 151 31.32 -8.36 23.04
N HIS A 152 30.86 -9.55 22.66
CA HIS A 152 30.60 -10.64 23.60
C HIS A 152 31.89 -11.17 24.23
N SER A 153 32.95 -11.39 23.43
CA SER A 153 34.24 -11.83 23.98
C SER A 153 34.84 -10.81 24.96
N MET A 154 34.62 -9.50 24.74
CA MET A 154 35.03 -8.43 25.66
C MET A 154 34.24 -8.44 26.98
N ALA A 155 32.96 -8.79 26.95
CA ALA A 155 32.14 -8.92 28.17
C ALA A 155 32.58 -10.12 29.04
N GLU A 156 33.19 -11.14 28.45
CA GLU A 156 33.69 -12.33 29.15
C GLU A 156 35.10 -12.16 29.74
N ILE A 157 35.85 -11.11 29.37
CA ILE A 157 37.21 -10.85 29.91
C ILE A 157 37.15 -10.64 31.43
N GLU A 158 37.98 -11.38 32.17
CA GLU A 158 38.08 -11.40 33.65
C GLU A 158 37.91 -10.03 34.34
N SER A 159 38.51 -8.97 33.80
CA SER A 159 38.48 -7.61 34.36
C SER A 159 37.19 -6.82 34.08
N LEU A 160 36.45 -7.14 33.02
CA LEU A 160 35.15 -6.56 32.69
C LEU A 160 33.99 -7.43 33.17
N ARG A 161 34.21 -8.74 33.31
CA ARG A 161 33.22 -9.71 33.76
C ARG A 161 32.57 -9.33 35.10
N HIS A 162 33.35 -8.87 36.08
CA HIS A 162 32.79 -8.40 37.35
C HIS A 162 31.86 -7.16 37.18
N LEU A 163 32.12 -6.31 36.18
CA LEU A 163 31.24 -5.18 35.85
C LEU A 163 29.95 -5.66 35.17
N PHE A 164 30.07 -6.60 34.24
CA PHE A 164 28.97 -7.11 33.40
C PHE A 164 28.05 -8.13 34.10
N ASP A 165 28.58 -9.00 34.96
CA ASP A 165 27.83 -10.04 35.67
C ASP A 165 27.20 -9.50 36.98
N ASN A 166 27.91 -8.63 37.72
CA ASN A 166 27.50 -8.17 39.07
C ASN A 166 27.21 -6.66 39.18
N GLY A 167 27.64 -5.83 38.22
CA GLY A 167 27.67 -4.37 38.36
C GLY A 167 26.61 -3.60 37.58
N LEU A 168 26.04 -4.17 36.52
CA LEU A 168 25.20 -3.46 35.55
C LEU A 168 23.81 -4.10 35.39
N PRO A 169 22.71 -3.30 35.36
CA PRO A 169 21.40 -3.79 34.94
C PRO A 169 21.42 -4.35 33.52
N ILE A 170 20.56 -5.35 33.25
CA ILE A 170 20.43 -6.03 31.95
C ILE A 170 20.25 -5.05 30.78
N ALA A 171 19.50 -3.96 31.00
CA ALA A 171 19.29 -2.92 29.98
C ALA A 171 20.58 -2.14 29.65
N GLU A 172 21.44 -1.86 30.63
CA GLU A 172 22.71 -1.15 30.44
C GLU A 172 23.75 -2.05 29.78
N ARG A 173 23.78 -3.35 30.15
CA ARG A 173 24.57 -4.38 29.45
C ARG A 173 24.24 -4.42 27.94
N ILE A 174 22.96 -4.54 27.59
CA ILE A 174 22.50 -4.54 26.19
C ILE A 174 22.81 -3.20 25.50
N GLY A 175 22.62 -2.07 26.20
CA GLY A 175 22.94 -0.74 25.69
C GLY A 175 24.43 -0.56 25.36
N LEU A 176 25.33 -1.09 26.20
CA LEU A 176 26.77 -1.06 25.97
C LEU A 176 27.19 -1.99 24.82
N GLU A 177 26.70 -3.23 24.78
CA GLU A 177 26.97 -4.15 23.64
C GLU A 177 26.51 -3.50 22.32
N LEU A 178 25.27 -3.00 22.25
CA LEU A 178 24.70 -2.29 21.10
C LEU A 178 25.52 -1.04 20.72
N THR A 179 26.04 -0.29 21.70
CA THR A 179 26.87 0.88 21.43
C THR A 179 28.23 0.49 20.85
N ILE A 180 28.86 -0.58 21.36
CA ILE A 180 30.17 -1.04 20.90
C ILE A 180 30.10 -1.51 19.44
N TRP A 181 29.27 -2.52 19.12
CA TRP A 181 29.21 -3.01 17.74
C TRP A 181 28.47 -2.04 16.80
N GLY A 182 27.47 -1.32 17.32
CA GLY A 182 26.67 -0.36 16.55
C GLY A 182 27.46 0.87 16.12
N THR A 183 28.36 1.41 16.95
CA THR A 183 29.23 2.53 16.55
C THR A 183 30.26 2.12 15.50
N ILE A 184 30.89 0.94 15.65
CA ILE A 184 31.83 0.39 14.65
C ILE A 184 31.13 0.20 13.30
N SER A 185 29.97 -0.46 13.29
CA SER A 185 29.16 -0.70 12.09
C SER A 185 28.69 0.61 11.44
N SER A 186 28.20 1.56 12.25
CA SER A 186 27.73 2.88 11.76
C SER A 186 28.86 3.74 11.20
N ALA A 187 30.06 3.70 11.80
CA ALA A 187 31.22 4.42 11.31
C ALA A 187 31.66 3.86 9.94
N LEU A 188 31.75 2.54 9.79
CA LEU A 188 32.06 1.90 8.51
C LEU A 188 31.01 2.22 7.45
N LEU A 189 29.72 2.07 7.78
CA LEU A 189 28.60 2.41 6.90
C LEU A 189 28.67 3.86 6.42
N THR A 190 29.02 4.79 7.32
CA THR A 190 29.18 6.22 6.99
C THR A 190 30.37 6.44 6.05
N VAL A 191 31.54 5.86 6.33
CA VAL A 191 32.74 5.99 5.49
C VAL A 191 32.51 5.41 4.10
N LEU A 192 31.93 4.20 4.00
CA LEU A 192 31.59 3.59 2.71
C LEU A 192 30.52 4.41 1.96
N SER A 193 29.50 4.92 2.65
CA SER A 193 28.48 5.78 2.01
C SER A 193 29.10 7.07 1.43
N LEU A 194 30.03 7.71 2.15
CA LEU A 194 30.76 8.88 1.65
C LEU A 194 31.64 8.55 0.43
N ILE A 195 32.24 7.36 0.37
CA ILE A 195 32.98 6.87 -0.80
C ILE A 195 32.04 6.68 -2.00
N GLY A 196 30.90 6.00 -1.82
CA GLY A 196 29.90 5.81 -2.88
C GLY A 196 29.35 7.13 -3.43
N VAL A 197 29.04 8.07 -2.54
CA VAL A 197 28.60 9.43 -2.89
C VAL A 197 29.69 10.22 -3.63
N SER A 198 30.96 10.03 -3.26
CA SER A 198 32.12 10.63 -3.95
C SER A 198 32.27 10.08 -5.37
N ILE A 199 32.19 8.76 -5.55
CA ILE A 199 32.23 8.09 -6.87
C ILE A 199 31.10 8.62 -7.77
N PHE A 200 29.87 8.68 -7.24
CA PHE A 200 28.73 9.23 -7.97
C PHE A 200 28.93 10.70 -8.38
N GLY A 201 29.40 11.54 -7.46
CA GLY A 201 29.73 12.93 -7.75
C GLY A 201 30.87 13.10 -8.76
N GLN A 202 31.83 12.18 -8.81
CA GLN A 202 32.92 12.18 -9.79
C GLN A 202 32.42 11.81 -11.20
N ILE A 203 31.40 10.96 -11.31
CA ILE A 203 30.70 10.69 -12.58
C ILE A 203 29.97 11.95 -13.07
N ILE A 204 29.27 12.66 -12.18
CA ILE A 204 28.58 13.90 -12.54
C ILE A 204 29.57 14.99 -12.94
N ARG A 205 30.70 15.10 -12.22
CA ARG A 205 31.80 16.00 -12.59
C ARG A 205 32.27 15.74 -14.02
N ARG A 206 32.52 14.48 -14.39
CA ARG A 206 32.89 14.09 -15.77
C ARG A 206 31.82 14.48 -16.79
N ILE A 207 30.52 14.24 -16.52
CA ILE A 207 29.43 14.72 -17.40
C ILE A 207 29.52 16.24 -17.58
N SER A 208 29.83 16.99 -16.53
CA SER A 208 29.97 18.44 -16.60
C SER A 208 31.23 18.92 -17.35
N GLU A 209 32.27 18.09 -17.45
CA GLU A 209 33.52 18.46 -18.14
C GLU A 209 33.29 18.59 -19.66
N ASP A 210 32.38 17.80 -20.22
CA ASP A 210 31.93 17.90 -21.63
C ASP A 210 30.94 19.06 -21.91
N CYS A 211 30.41 19.71 -20.86
CA CYS A 211 29.29 20.66 -20.99
C CYS A 211 29.74 22.12 -21.18
N LYS A 212 29.12 22.81 -22.15
CA LYS A 212 29.37 24.23 -22.47
C LYS A 212 28.99 25.14 -21.29
N PRO A 213 29.75 26.22 -21.00
CA PRO A 213 29.35 27.21 -20.00
C PRO A 213 28.15 28.02 -20.47
N THR A 214 27.24 28.36 -19.56
CA THR A 214 26.10 29.26 -19.84
C THR A 214 26.59 30.71 -19.93
N SER A 215 26.31 31.40 -21.03
CA SER A 215 26.67 32.81 -21.26
C SER A 215 25.68 33.83 -20.67
N GLU A 216 24.56 33.36 -20.12
CA GLU A 216 23.45 34.21 -19.67
C GLU A 216 23.70 34.89 -18.31
N SER A 217 22.97 35.99 -18.08
CA SER A 217 22.88 36.58 -16.74
C SER A 217 22.11 35.67 -15.79
N TYR A 218 22.36 35.76 -14.49
CA TYR A 218 21.69 34.91 -13.48
C TYR A 218 20.15 35.01 -13.54
N GLN A 219 19.61 36.20 -13.85
CA GLN A 219 18.17 36.41 -13.99
C GLN A 219 17.60 35.77 -15.27
N GLY A 220 18.35 35.80 -16.39
CA GLY A 220 17.98 35.09 -17.62
C GLY A 220 18.00 33.57 -17.42
N LEU A 221 19.01 33.06 -16.73
CA LEU A 221 19.12 31.64 -16.39
C LEU A 221 17.97 31.16 -15.48
N ILE A 222 17.48 32.00 -14.56
CA ILE A 222 16.27 31.70 -13.77
C ILE A 222 15.02 31.69 -14.66
N THR A 223 14.78 32.71 -15.48
CA THR A 223 13.56 32.74 -16.31
C THR A 223 13.56 31.61 -17.36
N ARG A 224 14.71 31.28 -17.94
CA ARG A 224 14.87 30.13 -18.84
C ARG A 224 14.65 28.81 -18.11
N TRP A 225 15.07 28.70 -16.85
CA TRP A 225 14.82 27.53 -16.02
C TRP A 225 13.34 27.35 -15.63
N ASP A 226 12.65 28.44 -15.31
CA ASP A 226 11.22 28.39 -14.99
C ASP A 226 10.37 28.08 -16.24
N LEU A 227 10.71 28.67 -17.39
CA LEU A 227 10.13 28.32 -18.69
C LEU A 227 10.37 26.85 -19.08
N MET A 228 11.50 26.24 -18.68
CA MET A 228 11.75 24.80 -18.88
C MET A 228 10.91 23.88 -17.98
N ARG A 229 10.17 24.42 -17.00
CA ARG A 229 9.20 23.67 -16.18
C ARG A 229 7.78 23.77 -16.69
N VAL A 230 7.44 24.85 -17.41
CA VAL A 230 6.13 25.01 -18.06
C VAL A 230 6.07 24.07 -19.26
N PRO A 231 5.12 23.11 -19.31
CA PRO A 231 5.00 22.23 -20.46
C PRO A 231 4.63 23.02 -21.73
N THR A 232 5.32 22.73 -22.82
CA THR A 232 5.12 23.39 -24.12
C THR A 232 3.70 23.19 -24.66
N ASP A 233 3.03 22.11 -24.26
CA ASP A 233 1.60 21.88 -24.45
C ASP A 233 0.90 21.75 -23.09
N GLN A 234 0.21 22.83 -22.68
CA GLN A 234 -0.60 22.88 -21.46
C GLN A 234 -1.92 22.11 -21.59
N GLY A 235 -2.43 21.93 -22.81
CA GLY A 235 -3.64 21.14 -23.06
C GLY A 235 -3.37 19.65 -22.89
N LEU A 236 -2.22 19.17 -23.38
CA LEU A 236 -1.76 17.81 -23.13
C LEU A 236 -1.46 17.56 -21.64
N LEU A 237 -0.87 18.53 -20.92
CA LEU A 237 -0.71 18.45 -19.47
C LEU A 237 -2.06 18.28 -18.77
N LEU A 238 -3.03 19.17 -19.03
CA LEU A 238 -4.34 19.11 -18.40
C LEU A 238 -5.07 17.78 -18.73
N THR A 239 -4.99 17.35 -19.99
CA THR A 239 -5.61 16.11 -20.47
C THR A 239 -5.00 14.87 -19.81
N THR A 240 -3.66 14.81 -19.70
CA THR A 240 -2.97 13.70 -19.04
C THR A 240 -3.20 13.69 -17.53
N LEU A 241 -3.19 14.86 -16.87
CA LEU A 241 -3.51 14.98 -15.45
C LEU A 241 -4.95 14.52 -15.16
N ALA A 242 -5.93 14.95 -15.96
CA ALA A 242 -7.32 14.53 -15.84
C ALA A 242 -7.50 13.03 -16.11
N GLY A 243 -6.85 12.50 -17.16
CA GLY A 243 -6.87 11.06 -17.48
C GLY A 243 -6.27 10.21 -16.36
N VAL A 244 -5.13 10.61 -15.80
CA VAL A 244 -4.52 9.96 -14.62
C VAL A 244 -5.42 10.06 -13.39
N GLY A 245 -6.09 11.20 -13.17
CA GLY A 245 -7.09 11.36 -12.11
C GLY A 245 -8.30 10.42 -12.27
N ILE A 246 -8.79 10.23 -13.49
CA ILE A 246 -9.86 9.26 -13.81
C ILE A 246 -9.36 7.82 -13.55
N VAL A 247 -8.17 7.46 -14.02
CA VAL A 247 -7.59 6.12 -13.79
C VAL A 247 -7.40 5.85 -12.29
N PHE A 248 -6.84 6.78 -11.52
CA PHE A 248 -6.73 6.62 -10.07
C PHE A 248 -8.09 6.58 -9.37
N SER A 249 -9.10 7.31 -9.86
CA SER A 249 -10.47 7.23 -9.33
C SER A 249 -11.08 5.85 -9.57
N VAL A 250 -10.93 5.28 -10.78
CA VAL A 250 -11.39 3.92 -11.10
C VAL A 250 -10.62 2.89 -10.28
N MET A 251 -9.28 3.02 -10.15
CA MET A 251 -8.47 2.19 -9.26
C MET A 251 -9.01 2.24 -7.84
N PHE A 252 -9.20 3.42 -7.27
CA PHE A 252 -9.73 3.63 -5.91
C PHE A 252 -11.09 2.93 -5.71
N TRP A 253 -12.04 3.12 -6.63
CA TRP A 253 -13.34 2.44 -6.55
C TRP A 253 -13.29 0.93 -6.77
N SER A 254 -12.27 0.42 -7.49
CA SER A 254 -12.06 -1.03 -7.69
C SER A 254 -11.25 -1.72 -6.58
N ILE A 255 -10.42 -0.97 -5.85
CA ILE A 255 -9.51 -1.46 -4.80
C ILE A 255 -10.11 -1.25 -3.41
N LEU A 256 -11.06 -0.31 -3.26
CA LEU A 256 -11.84 -0.13 -2.03
C LEU A 256 -12.37 -1.50 -1.57
N PRO A 257 -11.87 -2.05 -0.44
CA PRO A 257 -12.31 -3.35 0.01
C PRO A 257 -13.79 -3.28 0.35
N VAL A 258 -14.51 -4.40 0.14
CA VAL A 258 -15.95 -4.54 0.40
C VAL A 258 -16.19 -4.48 1.92
N THR A 259 -16.18 -3.24 2.41
CA THR A 259 -16.27 -2.81 3.81
C THR A 259 -17.68 -2.38 4.19
N THR A 260 -18.61 -2.43 3.24
CA THR A 260 -19.99 -2.85 3.53
C THR A 260 -19.89 -4.24 4.20
N PRO A 261 -20.21 -4.38 5.51
CA PRO A 261 -19.90 -5.61 6.22
C PRO A 261 -20.63 -6.79 5.58
N HIS A 262 -19.89 -7.70 4.96
CA HIS A 262 -20.48 -8.96 4.54
C HIS A 262 -20.90 -9.69 5.82
N PRO A 263 -22.20 -9.99 6.02
CA PRO A 263 -22.63 -10.67 7.23
C PRO A 263 -21.94 -12.03 7.26
N HIS A 264 -21.15 -12.29 8.30
CA HIS A 264 -20.58 -13.62 8.56
C HIS A 264 -21.72 -14.67 8.46
N ASP A 265 -21.45 -15.88 7.98
CA ASP A 265 -22.51 -16.87 7.72
C ASP A 265 -23.38 -17.21 8.95
N CYS A 266 -22.86 -17.03 10.16
CA CYS A 266 -23.61 -17.14 11.42
C CYS A 266 -24.70 -16.07 11.62
N CYS A 267 -24.67 -14.98 10.84
CA CYS A 267 -25.51 -13.79 10.97
C CYS A 267 -26.25 -13.46 9.65
N LYS A 268 -26.59 -14.47 8.83
CA LYS A 268 -27.58 -14.28 7.76
C LYS A 268 -28.89 -13.78 8.38
N LYS A 269 -29.24 -12.53 8.06
CA LYS A 269 -30.50 -11.91 8.46
C LYS A 269 -31.64 -12.79 7.92
N PRO A 270 -32.56 -13.29 8.74
CA PRO A 270 -33.62 -14.18 8.25
C PRO A 270 -34.45 -13.43 7.21
N ASP A 271 -34.76 -14.09 6.10
CA ASP A 271 -35.51 -13.50 4.99
C ASP A 271 -36.86 -12.99 5.48
N ALA A 272 -36.93 -11.67 5.66
CA ALA A 272 -38.17 -10.98 5.99
C ALA A 272 -39.11 -11.16 4.80
N ARG A 273 -40.06 -12.09 4.93
CA ARG A 273 -41.14 -12.29 3.95
C ARG A 273 -41.88 -10.97 3.80
N VAL A 274 -41.54 -10.23 2.73
CA VAL A 274 -42.23 -9.01 2.33
C VAL A 274 -43.71 -9.39 2.18
N GLU A 275 -44.58 -8.78 2.98
CA GLU A 275 -46.02 -9.01 2.85
C GLU A 275 -46.42 -8.67 1.40
N PRO A 276 -47.08 -9.58 0.69
CA PRO A 276 -47.36 -9.39 -0.73
C PRO A 276 -48.21 -8.14 -0.91
N ALA A 277 -47.70 -7.19 -1.70
CA ALA A 277 -48.25 -5.84 -1.80
C ALA A 277 -49.77 -5.86 -1.97
N PHE A 278 -50.49 -5.24 -1.03
CA PHE A 278 -51.94 -5.29 -0.95
C PHE A 278 -52.58 -4.72 -2.22
N LYS A 279 -53.11 -5.60 -3.08
CA LYS A 279 -53.81 -5.23 -4.32
C LYS A 279 -55.29 -4.96 -4.01
N PRO A 280 -55.77 -3.71 -4.06
CA PRO A 280 -57.15 -3.40 -3.66
C PRO A 280 -58.18 -4.00 -4.63
N VAL A 281 -57.82 -4.18 -5.91
CA VAL A 281 -58.74 -4.67 -6.95
C VAL A 281 -59.02 -6.17 -6.80
N GLU A 282 -58.03 -6.99 -6.45
CA GLU A 282 -58.21 -8.43 -6.24
C GLU A 282 -59.03 -8.71 -4.98
N SER A 283 -58.82 -7.94 -3.91
CA SER A 283 -59.63 -8.05 -2.68
C SER A 283 -61.06 -7.53 -2.88
N LEU A 284 -61.27 -6.47 -3.67
CA LEU A 284 -62.61 -5.99 -4.03
C LEU A 284 -63.39 -7.01 -4.86
N ASN A 285 -62.76 -7.58 -5.90
CA ASN A 285 -63.39 -8.62 -6.75
C ASN A 285 -63.73 -9.89 -5.96
N SER A 286 -62.82 -10.36 -5.09
CA SER A 286 -63.07 -11.48 -4.17
C SER A 286 -64.24 -11.20 -3.23
N SER A 287 -64.36 -9.96 -2.74
CA SER A 287 -65.47 -9.54 -1.88
C SER A 287 -66.80 -9.49 -2.64
N ALA A 288 -66.82 -8.94 -3.86
CA ALA A 288 -68.00 -8.92 -4.72
C ALA A 288 -68.48 -10.34 -5.08
N GLN A 289 -67.55 -11.26 -5.39
CA GLN A 289 -67.88 -12.66 -5.67
C GLN A 289 -68.48 -13.37 -4.44
N ARG A 290 -67.94 -13.10 -3.24
CA ARG A 290 -68.53 -13.59 -1.97
C ARG A 290 -69.95 -13.07 -1.75
N VAL A 291 -70.19 -11.77 -1.96
CA VAL A 291 -71.53 -11.16 -1.86
C VAL A 291 -72.50 -11.83 -2.84
N ALA A 292 -72.09 -12.09 -4.09
CA ALA A 292 -72.91 -12.81 -5.06
C ALA A 292 -73.25 -14.25 -4.60
N THR A 293 -72.27 -14.99 -4.06
CA THR A 293 -72.54 -16.34 -3.52
C THR A 293 -73.46 -16.34 -2.30
N LEU A 294 -73.36 -15.32 -1.43
CA LEU A 294 -74.24 -15.15 -0.27
C LEU A 294 -75.66 -14.76 -0.69
N ALA A 295 -75.83 -13.92 -1.71
CA ALA A 295 -77.14 -13.61 -2.28
C ALA A 295 -77.83 -14.86 -2.83
N ALA A 296 -77.13 -15.69 -3.61
CA ALA A 296 -77.65 -16.96 -4.10
C ALA A 296 -77.98 -17.96 -2.97
N GLN A 297 -77.19 -17.98 -1.89
CA GLN A 297 -77.51 -18.77 -0.69
C GLN A 297 -78.74 -18.25 0.06
N ILE A 298 -78.97 -16.93 0.10
CA ILE A 298 -80.18 -16.34 0.69
C ILE A 298 -81.41 -16.68 -0.15
N GLU A 299 -81.35 -16.53 -1.48
CA GLU A 299 -82.44 -16.87 -2.39
C GLU A 299 -82.81 -18.36 -2.32
N THR A 300 -81.82 -19.26 -2.35
CA THR A 300 -82.07 -20.70 -2.20
C THR A 300 -82.58 -21.06 -0.80
N MET A 301 -82.13 -20.40 0.27
CA MET A 301 -82.72 -20.54 1.61
C MET A 301 -84.16 -19.99 1.69
N GLU A 302 -84.51 -18.97 0.91
CA GLU A 302 -85.87 -18.42 0.86
C GLU A 302 -86.82 -19.36 0.11
N GLN A 303 -86.40 -19.89 -1.05
CA GLN A 303 -87.10 -20.96 -1.76
C GLN A 303 -87.29 -22.20 -0.87
N GLN A 304 -86.25 -22.62 -0.12
CA GLN A 304 -86.34 -23.70 0.86
C GLN A 304 -87.28 -23.36 2.03
N LYS A 305 -87.35 -22.11 2.50
CA LYS A 305 -88.30 -21.68 3.54
C LYS A 305 -89.75 -21.64 3.06
N VAL A 306 -90.00 -21.39 1.78
CA VAL A 306 -91.32 -21.56 1.16
C VAL A 306 -91.67 -23.06 1.16
N ALA A 307 -90.87 -23.91 0.52
CA ALA A 307 -91.12 -25.35 0.44
C ALA A 307 -91.19 -26.05 1.82
N ALA A 308 -90.43 -25.59 2.81
CA ALA A 308 -90.45 -26.15 4.17
C ALA A 308 -91.65 -25.70 5.01
N LYS A 309 -92.39 -24.65 4.61
CA LYS A 309 -93.71 -24.36 5.20
C LYS A 309 -94.73 -25.40 4.75
N ASP A 310 -94.71 -25.79 3.49
CA ASP A 310 -95.66 -26.75 2.92
C ASP A 310 -95.49 -28.17 3.51
N GLN A 311 -94.25 -28.55 3.86
CA GLN A 311 -93.94 -29.89 4.39
C GLN A 311 -94.11 -30.05 5.91
N LYS A 312 -94.33 -28.99 6.70
CA LYS A 312 -94.27 -29.07 8.19
C LYS A 312 -95.54 -29.63 8.85
N THR A 313 -96.19 -30.60 8.21
CA THR A 313 -97.53 -31.12 8.55
C THR A 313 -97.56 -32.59 9.02
N LYS A 314 -96.46 -33.37 8.95
CA LYS A 314 -96.46 -34.80 9.36
C LYS A 314 -95.15 -35.32 10.01
N GLY A 315 -95.29 -36.09 11.10
CA GLY A 315 -94.29 -37.08 11.58
C GLY A 315 -93.38 -36.66 12.76
N LYS A 316 -93.29 -37.48 13.83
CA LYS A 316 -92.45 -37.22 15.03
C LYS A 316 -92.21 -38.48 15.92
N GLY A 317 -90.97 -38.70 16.38
CA GLY A 317 -90.58 -39.62 17.49
C GLY A 317 -89.80 -40.89 17.08
N LYS A 318 -89.03 -41.57 17.96
CA LYS A 318 -88.60 -41.27 19.35
C LYS A 318 -87.47 -42.24 19.86
N THR A 319 -86.46 -41.74 20.60
CA THR A 319 -85.74 -42.26 21.84
C THR A 319 -85.54 -43.79 22.12
N GLU A 320 -84.49 -44.34 22.80
CA GLU A 320 -83.29 -43.82 23.54
C GLU A 320 -82.31 -44.95 24.04
N GLY A 321 -81.06 -44.58 24.44
CA GLY A 321 -80.18 -45.28 25.43
C GLY A 321 -79.00 -46.15 24.91
N GLY A 322 -77.87 -46.38 25.64
CA GLY A 322 -77.27 -45.61 26.76
C GLY A 322 -76.27 -46.32 27.74
N THR A 323 -74.94 -46.08 27.61
CA THR A 323 -73.84 -46.38 28.63
C THR A 323 -73.57 -47.88 28.96
N ILE A 324 -72.59 -48.40 29.74
CA ILE A 324 -71.51 -48.03 30.73
C ILE A 324 -70.24 -48.88 30.35
N VAL A 325 -68.94 -48.50 30.30
CA VAL A 325 -67.87 -47.83 31.11
C VAL A 325 -67.07 -48.73 32.11
N ASP A 326 -65.74 -48.87 31.88
CA ASP A 326 -64.63 -48.73 32.87
C ASP A 326 -63.24 -49.07 32.25
N SER A 327 -62.08 -48.89 32.90
CA SER A 327 -61.43 -47.69 33.48
C SER A 327 -60.05 -48.08 34.09
N THR A 328 -59.15 -47.10 34.26
CA THR A 328 -57.82 -47.17 34.91
C THR A 328 -56.70 -47.95 34.19
N ALA A 329 -55.40 -47.72 34.47
CA ALA A 329 -54.60 -46.48 34.60
C ALA A 329 -53.14 -46.89 34.86
N LYS A 330 -52.16 -46.15 34.35
CA LYS A 330 -50.78 -46.23 34.88
C LYS A 330 -50.00 -44.95 34.62
N ALA A 331 -49.53 -44.33 35.68
CA ALA A 331 -48.72 -43.11 35.64
C ALA A 331 -47.35 -43.36 36.28
N LYS A 332 -46.33 -42.68 35.75
CA LYS A 332 -45.11 -42.24 36.42
C LYS A 332 -44.53 -41.06 35.60
N PRO A 333 -43.61 -40.24 36.17
CA PRO A 333 -43.17 -38.99 35.56
C PRO A 333 -42.32 -39.20 34.30
#